data_AF-A0A0A3I174-F1
#
_entry.id   AF-A0A0A3I174-F1
#
_cell.length_a   1.000
_cell.length_b   1.000
_cell.length_c   1.000
_cell.angle_alpha   90.00
_cell.angle_beta   90.00
_cell.angle_gamma   90.00
#
_symmetry.space_group_name_H-M   'P 1'
#
loop_
_entity.id
_entity.type
_entity.pdbx_description
1 polymer ?
#
loop_
_entity_poly.entity_id
_entity_poly.type
_entity_poly.pdbx_seq_one_letter_code
_entity_poly.pdbx_strand_id
1 'polypeptide(L)' 'MKISDKELATLYIKYKKDKKIYKQRQKERGSLVDLNHYLEVKKSLSILKMEMSHRGLTKKKAKKISKC' A
#
# COMPACT_ATOMS: atom_id res chain seq x y z
N MET A 1 3.60 10.46 13.81
CA MET A 1 4.32 9.23 13.44
C MET A 1 5.70 9.63 12.93
N LYS A 2 6.81 9.35 13.65
CA LYS A 2 8.18 9.66 13.19
C LYS A 2 8.65 8.61 12.17
N ILE A 3 7.96 8.50 11.04
CA ILE A 3 8.38 7.67 9.90
C ILE A 3 9.04 8.57 8.87
N SER A 4 10.17 8.15 8.33
CA SER A 4 10.84 8.82 7.23
C SER A 4 10.06 8.69 5.93
N ASP A 5 10.35 9.57 4.98
CA ASP A 5 9.76 9.52 3.64
C ASP A 5 10.11 8.24 2.89
N LYS A 6 11.29 7.66 3.17
CA LYS A 6 11.71 6.37 2.62
C LYS A 6 10.88 5.22 3.15
N GLU A 7 10.64 5.18 4.46
CA GLU A 7 9.81 4.16 5.09
C GLU A 7 8.35 4.29 4.64
N LEU A 8 7.83 5.51 4.58
CA LEU A 8 6.47 5.79 4.11
C LEU A 8 6.28 5.32 2.65
N ALA A 9 7.23 5.65 1.77
CA ALA A 9 7.21 5.21 0.37
C ALA A 9 7.32 3.68 0.25
N THR A 10 8.17 3.06 1.05
CA THR A 10 8.38 1.60 1.06
C THR A 10 7.12 0.86 1.50
N LEU A 11 6.49 1.31 2.60
CA LEU A 11 5.21 0.77 3.07
C LEU A 11 4.12 0.94 2.01
N TYR A 12 3.99 2.13 1.43
CA TYR A 12 3.01 2.36 0.36
C TYR A 12 3.16 1.38 -0.81
N ILE A 13 4.39 1.14 -1.27
CA ILE A 13 4.65 0.20 -2.38
C ILE A 13 4.37 -1.24 -1.96
N LYS A 14 4.74 -1.65 -0.74
CA LYS A 14 4.45 -2.97 -0.20
C LYS A 14 2.94 -3.25 -0.19
N TYR A 15 2.16 -2.43 0.51
CA TYR A 15 0.70 -2.61 0.60
C TYR A 15 0.01 -2.54 -0.76
N LYS A 16 0.56 -1.77 -1.71
CA LYS A 16 0.03 -1.72 -3.08
C LYS A 16 0.27 -3.02 -3.85
N LYS A 17 1.43 -3.69 -3.65
CA LYS A 17 1.71 -5.01 -4.21
C LYS A 17 0.80 -6.06 -3.58
N ASP A 18 0.65 -6.03 -2.25
CA ASP A 18 -0.18 -6.98 -1.51
C ASP A 18 -1.64 -6.89 -1.98
N LYS A 19 -2.17 -5.67 -2.15
CA LYS A 19 -3.50 -5.45 -2.75
C LYS A 19 -3.64 -6.05 -4.15
N LYS A 20 -2.59 -6.02 -4.97
CA LYS A 20 -2.61 -6.60 -6.33
C LYS A 20 -2.63 -8.12 -6.26
N ILE A 21 -1.77 -8.72 -5.43
CA ILE A 21 -1.71 -10.17 -5.21
C ILE A 21 -3.07 -10.67 -4.71
N TYR A 22 -3.65 -9.95 -3.76
CA TYR A 22 -4.97 -10.27 -3.24
C TYR A 22 -6.05 -10.32 -4.32
N LYS A 23 -6.14 -9.27 -5.15
CA LYS A 23 -7.11 -9.21 -6.24
C LYS A 23 -6.91 -10.34 -7.25
N GLN A 24 -5.66 -10.74 -7.48
CA GLN A 24 -5.34 -11.87 -8.35
C GLN A 24 -5.86 -13.18 -7.75
N ARG A 25 -5.53 -13.45 -6.48
CA ARG A 25 -5.97 -14.65 -5.76
C ARG A 25 -7.48 -14.75 -5.64
N GLN A 26 -8.17 -13.63 -5.42
CA GLN A 26 -9.63 -13.57 -5.40
C GLN A 26 -10.25 -14.02 -6.73
N LYS A 27 -9.69 -13.55 -7.85
CA LYS A 27 -10.15 -13.96 -9.18
C LYS A 27 -9.93 -15.45 -9.46
N GLU A 28 -8.84 -16.02 -8.94
CA GLU A 28 -8.45 -17.41 -9.20
C GLU A 28 -9.16 -18.41 -8.29
N ARG A 29 -9.44 -18.06 -7.03
CA ARG A 29 -9.88 -19.02 -6.01
C ARG A 29 -11.22 -18.69 -5.33
N GLY A 30 -11.84 -17.53 -5.61
CA GLY A 30 -13.13 -17.14 -5.01
C GLY A 30 -13.16 -17.17 -3.47
N SER A 31 -12.00 -17.04 -2.82
CA SER A 31 -11.85 -17.31 -1.39
C SER A 31 -12.26 -16.11 -0.53
N LEU A 32 -13.30 -16.30 0.28
CA LEU A 32 -13.75 -15.32 1.29
C LEU A 32 -12.80 -15.21 2.49
N VAL A 33 -11.93 -16.19 2.70
CA VAL A 33 -11.01 -16.31 3.86
C VAL A 33 -10.10 -15.09 4.02
N ASP A 34 -9.96 -14.33 2.95
CA ASP A 34 -8.96 -13.29 2.84
C ASP A 34 -9.62 -11.88 2.90
N LEU A 35 -10.96 -11.77 3.01
CA LEU A 35 -11.70 -10.49 2.93
C LEU A 35 -11.28 -9.48 4.02
N ASN A 36 -11.13 -9.93 5.26
CA ASN A 36 -10.67 -9.06 6.35
C ASN A 36 -9.28 -8.48 6.07
N HIS A 37 -8.34 -9.31 5.63
CA HIS A 37 -6.99 -8.87 5.30
C HIS A 37 -6.99 -7.83 4.16
N TYR A 38 -7.85 -8.00 3.15
CA TYR A 38 -8.00 -6.98 2.10
C TYR A 38 -8.57 -5.66 2.58
N LEU A 39 -9.55 -5.70 3.49
CA LEU A 39 -10.10 -4.49 4.09
C LEU A 39 -9.04 -3.75 4.91
N GLU A 40 -8.22 -4.47 5.68
CA GLU A 40 -7.07 -3.92 6.40
C GLU A 40 -6.04 -3.29 5.44
N VAL A 41 -5.64 -4.01 4.39
CA VAL A 41 -4.73 -3.48 3.36
C VAL A 41 -5.30 -2.22 2.71
N LYS A 42 -6.61 -2.17 2.45
CA LYS A 42 -7.29 -0.98 1.89
C LYS A 42 -7.29 0.19 2.89
N LYS A 43 -7.52 -0.07 4.18
CA LYS A 43 -7.47 0.93 5.25
C LYS A 43 -6.06 1.51 5.38
N SER A 44 -5.04 0.65 5.49
CA SER A 44 -3.63 1.04 5.55
C SER A 44 -3.20 1.85 4.34
N LEU A 45 -3.59 1.45 3.12
CA LEU A 45 -3.32 2.24 1.91
C LEU A 45 -3.96 3.63 1.93
N SER A 46 -5.12 3.78 2.57
CA SER A 46 -5.80 5.08 2.65
C SER A 46 -5.06 6.02 3.60
N ILE A 47 -4.61 5.50 4.75
CA ILE A 47 -3.77 6.23 5.71
C ILE A 47 -2.45 6.64 5.05
N LEU A 48 -1.76 5.70 4.41
CA LEU A 48 -0.48 5.97 3.73
C LEU A 48 -0.62 7.03 2.63
N LYS A 49 -1.73 7.02 1.87
CA LYS A 49 -2.00 8.04 0.86
C LYS A 49 -2.26 9.42 1.46
N MET A 50 -3.00 9.48 2.57
CA MET A 50 -3.25 10.73 3.28
C MET A 50 -1.92 11.34 3.74
N GLU A 51 -1.07 10.53 4.40
CA GLU A 51 0.24 10.98 4.88
C GLU A 51 1.17 11.38 3.72
N MET A 52 1.19 10.60 2.63
CA MET A 52 1.93 10.98 1.41
C MET A 52 1.43 12.30 0.82
N SER A 53 0.12 12.55 0.83
CA SER A 53 -0.46 13.80 0.34
C SER A 53 -0.04 14.98 1.21
N HIS A 54 -0.08 14.81 2.54
CA HIS A 54 0.37 15.82 3.50
C HIS A 54 1.83 16.20 3.27
N ARG A 55 2.69 15.23 2.91
CA ARG A 55 4.12 15.45 2.64
C ARG A 55 4.45 15.82 1.19
N GLY A 56 3.46 16.03 0.31
CA GLY A 56 3.71 16.32 -1.11
C GLY A 56 4.38 15.17 -1.89
N LEU A 57 4.25 13.94 -1.39
CA LEU A 57 4.93 12.74 -1.87
C LEU A 57 4.09 12.06 -2.96
N THR A 58 4.43 12.31 -4.22
CA THR A 58 3.69 11.71 -5.34
C THR A 58 4.02 10.22 -5.50
N LYS A 59 3.10 9.45 -6.10
CA LYS A 59 3.34 8.04 -6.46
C LYS A 59 4.60 7.83 -7.31
N LYS A 60 4.95 8.78 -8.19
CA LYS A 60 6.19 8.74 -8.99
C LYS A 60 7.42 8.88 -8.09
N LYS A 61 7.41 9.83 -7.15
CA LYS A 61 8.49 10.03 -6.17
C LYS A 61 8.62 8.83 -5.23
N ALA A 62 7.51 8.33 -4.68
CA ALA A 62 7.53 7.15 -3.80
C ALA A 62 8.16 5.92 -4.46
N LYS A 63 7.87 5.67 -5.75
CA LYS A 63 8.52 4.58 -6.51
C LYS A 63 10.02 4.77 -6.72
N LYS A 64 10.50 6.01 -6.83
CA LYS A 64 11.94 6.30 -6.94
C LYS A 64 12.62 6.09 -5.59
N ILE A 65 12.05 6.68 -4.55
CA ILE A 65 12.56 6.61 -3.17
C ILE A 65 12.58 5.17 -2.64
N SER A 66 11.56 4.37 -2.93
CA SER A 66 11.50 2.97 -2.49
C SER A 66 12.47 2.02 -3.20
N LYS A 67 13.11 2.47 -4.31
CA LYS A 67 14.08 1.69 -5.07
C LYS A 67 15.53 2.03 -4.69
N CYS A 68 15.74 3.18 -4.04
CA CYS A 68 17.00 3.59 -3.44
C CYS A 68 17.16 2.99 -2.04
#